data_AF-A0A182EX87-F1
#
_entry.id   AF-A0A182EX87-F1
#
_cell.length_a   1.000
_cell.length_b   1.000
_cell.length_c   1.000
_cell.angle_alpha   90.00
_cell.angle_beta   90.00
_cell.angle_gamma   90.00
#
_symmetry.space_group_name_H-M   'P 1'
#
loop_
_entity.id
_entity.type
_entity.pdbx_description
1 polymer ?
#
loop_
_entity_poly.entity_id
_entity_poly.type
_entity_poly.pdbx_seq_one_letter_code
_entity_poly.pdbx_strand_id
1 'polypeptide(L)'
;RCEIDLRKNLYSNIVLSGGSTMFTGFGDRLLAETRRLAPKDVKIRISAPQERLYGTWIGGSILASLDTFKKMWVSKKEYEDEGKKVLHRKTF
;
A
#
# COMPACT_ATOMS: atom_id res chain seq x y z
N ARG A 1 12.47 0.07 8.34
CA ARG A 1 12.46 1.50 8.74
C ARG A 1 12.98 2.30 7.54
N CYS A 2 12.39 3.43 7.17
CA CYS A 2 12.81 4.19 5.98
C CYS A 2 13.91 5.22 6.28
N GLU A 3 14.63 5.60 5.22
CA GLU A 3 15.62 6.67 5.22
C GLU A 3 15.00 8.02 5.56
N ILE A 4 15.82 8.93 6.09
CA ILE A 4 15.37 10.24 6.60
C ILE A 4 14.71 11.07 5.50
N ASP A 5 15.28 11.05 4.29
CA ASP A 5 14.84 11.88 3.18
C ASP A 5 13.45 11.49 2.65
N LEU A 6 13.06 10.21 2.82
CA LEU A 6 11.74 9.72 2.44
C LEU A 6 10.65 10.08 3.45
N ARG A 7 11.00 10.35 4.72
CA ARG A 7 10.01 10.47 5.81
C ARG A 7 9.01 11.58 5.55
N LYS A 8 9.49 12.77 5.15
CA LYS A 8 8.62 13.92 4.86
C LYS A 8 7.57 13.56 3.82
N ASN A 9 7.99 12.88 2.76
CA ASN A 9 7.09 12.44 1.69
C ASN A 9 6.06 11.41 2.22
N LEU A 10 6.51 10.40 2.95
CA LEU A 10 5.64 9.36 3.51
C LEU A 10 4.59 9.91 4.48
N TYR A 11 4.95 10.85 5.37
CA TYR A 11 3.99 11.51 6.26
C TYR A 11 2.93 12.33 5.51
N SER A 12 3.27 12.85 4.34
CA SER A 12 2.34 13.61 3.49
C SER A 12 1.48 12.73 2.57
N ASN A 13 1.70 11.41 2.55
CA ASN A 13 1.08 10.45 1.65
C ASN A 13 0.56 9.20 2.40
N ILE A 14 -0.12 9.40 3.53
CA ILE A 14 -0.78 8.30 4.26
C ILE A 14 -2.15 8.05 3.61
N VAL A 15 -2.44 6.79 3.27
CA VAL A 15 -3.71 6.37 2.65
C VAL A 15 -4.40 5.33 3.56
N LEU A 16 -5.68 5.54 3.86
CA LEU A 16 -6.50 4.59 4.60
C LEU A 16 -7.20 3.62 3.66
N SER A 17 -7.12 2.33 4.00
CA SER A 17 -7.80 1.23 3.31
C SER A 17 -8.35 0.21 4.30
N GLY A 18 -9.36 -0.55 3.88
CA GLY A 18 -9.96 -1.62 4.69
C GLY A 18 -11.09 -1.15 5.63
N GLY A 19 -11.99 -2.09 5.97
CA GLY A 19 -13.25 -1.79 6.67
C GLY A 19 -13.08 -1.19 8.06
N SER A 20 -12.08 -1.61 8.85
CA SER A 20 -11.85 -1.08 10.21
C SER A 20 -11.42 0.39 10.23
N THR A 21 -11.02 0.98 9.10
CA THR A 21 -10.73 2.42 9.02
C THR A 21 -11.99 3.27 8.84
N MET A 22 -13.16 2.63 8.69
CA MET A 22 -14.45 3.31 8.47
C MET A 22 -15.20 3.67 9.75
N PHE A 23 -14.68 3.32 10.93
CA PHE A 23 -15.28 3.80 12.18
C PHE A 23 -15.29 5.33 12.23
N THR A 24 -16.40 5.90 12.69
CA THR A 24 -16.56 7.35 12.83
C THR A 24 -15.43 7.93 13.68
N GLY A 25 -14.78 8.99 13.19
CA GLY A 25 -13.67 9.66 13.87
C GLY A 25 -12.33 8.93 13.83
N PHE A 26 -12.21 7.79 13.15
CA PHE A 26 -10.94 7.05 13.04
C PHE A 26 -9.82 7.90 12.43
N GLY A 27 -10.10 8.58 11.30
CA GLY A 27 -9.12 9.42 10.61
C GLY A 27 -8.64 10.60 11.46
N ASP A 28 -9.56 11.25 12.18
CA ASP A 28 -9.24 12.38 13.06
C ASP A 28 -8.36 11.95 14.23
N ARG A 29 -8.71 10.83 14.88
CA ARG A 29 -7.90 10.26 15.97
C ARG A 29 -6.50 9.88 15.48
N LEU A 30 -6.41 9.24 14.31
CA LEU A 30 -5.13 8.85 13.73
C LEU A 30 -4.27 10.08 13.40
N LEU A 31 -4.87 11.15 12.85
CA LEU A 31 -4.16 12.40 12.58
C LEU A 31 -3.62 13.03 13.86
N ALA A 32 -4.41 13.08 14.92
CA ALA A 32 -4.01 13.62 16.22
C ALA A 32 -2.83 12.84 16.82
N GLU A 33 -2.91 11.50 16.86
CA GLU A 33 -1.83 10.65 17.36
C GLU A 33 -0.57 10.74 16.50
N THR A 34 -0.72 10.78 15.19
CA THR A 34 0.44 10.92 14.27
C THR A 34 1.14 12.26 14.49
N ARG A 35 0.38 13.36 14.65
CA ARG A 35 0.93 14.69 14.96
C ARG A 35 1.67 14.71 16.30
N ARG A 36 1.17 14.00 17.30
CA ARG A 36 1.80 13.89 18.63
C ARG A 36 3.16 13.20 18.58
N LEU A 37 3.32 12.22 17.70
CA LEU A 37 4.53 11.38 17.61
C LEU A 37 5.52 11.83 16.53
N ALA A 38 5.05 12.51 15.48
CA ALA A 38 5.89 12.95 14.38
C ALA A 38 6.76 14.17 14.76
N PRO A 39 7.87 14.40 14.05
CA PRO A 39 8.63 15.65 14.18
C PRO A 39 7.76 16.88 13.87
N LYS A 40 7.98 17.97 14.62
CA LYS A 40 7.11 19.18 14.60
C LYS A 40 7.01 19.87 13.24
N ASP A 41 7.99 19.71 12.37
CA ASP A 41 8.08 20.41 11.08
C ASP A 41 7.61 19.56 9.88
N VAL A 42 6.81 18.53 10.12
CA VAL A 42 6.30 17.66 9.05
C VAL A 42 4.81 17.87 8.84
N LYS A 43 4.44 18.17 7.60
CA LYS A 43 3.05 18.22 7.17
C LYS A 43 2.49 16.80 7.05
N ILE A 44 1.57 16.45 7.94
CA ILE A 44 0.85 15.17 7.89
C ILE A 44 -0.42 15.34 7.07
N ARG A 45 -0.63 14.41 6.13
CA ARG A 45 -1.86 14.30 5.35
C ARG A 45 -2.29 12.84 5.30
N ILE A 46 -3.56 12.62 5.62
CA ILE A 46 -4.20 11.31 5.57
C ILE A 46 -5.32 11.40 4.53
N SER A 47 -5.25 10.54 3.51
CA SER A 47 -6.29 10.38 2.48
C SER A 47 -7.15 9.17 2.81
N ALA A 48 -8.47 9.31 2.72
CA ALA A 48 -9.42 8.23 2.93
C ALA A 48 -10.42 8.19 1.75
N PRO A 49 -10.12 7.44 0.68
CA PRO A 49 -11.03 7.27 -0.45
C PRO A 49 -12.40 6.75 0.01
N GLN A 50 -13.47 7.07 -0.71
CA GLN A 50 -14.82 6.59 -0.35
C GLN A 50 -14.93 5.07 -0.54
N GLU A 51 -14.38 4.59 -1.64
CA GLU A 51 -14.27 3.21 -2.09
C GLU A 51 -13.16 2.40 -1.39
N ARG A 52 -12.63 2.90 -0.26
CA ARG A 52 -11.50 2.29 0.48
C ARG A 52 -11.72 0.86 0.98
N LEU A 53 -12.98 0.39 0.97
CA LEU A 53 -13.32 -1.03 1.18
C LEU A 53 -12.83 -1.92 0.02
N TYR A 54 -12.92 -1.41 -1.22
CA TYR A 54 -12.58 -2.10 -2.45
C TYR A 54 -11.23 -1.65 -3.04
N GLY A 55 -10.55 -0.68 -2.42
CA GLY A 55 -9.34 -0.08 -2.97
C GLY A 55 -8.24 -1.08 -3.31
N THR A 56 -8.08 -2.15 -2.52
CA THR A 56 -7.12 -3.23 -2.82
C THR A 56 -7.50 -4.02 -4.06
N TRP A 57 -8.78 -4.34 -4.22
CA TRP A 57 -9.31 -5.05 -5.39
C TRP A 57 -9.21 -4.20 -6.66
N ILE A 58 -9.57 -2.91 -6.57
CA ILE A 58 -9.44 -1.95 -7.68
C ILE A 58 -7.98 -1.83 -8.12
N GLY A 59 -7.05 -1.69 -7.15
CA GLY A 59 -5.62 -1.65 -7.45
C GLY A 59 -5.12 -2.92 -8.13
N GLY A 60 -5.59 -4.10 -7.71
CA GLY A 60 -5.28 -5.38 -8.35
C GLY A 60 -5.82 -5.47 -9.79
N SER A 61 -7.05 -5.00 -10.02
CA SER A 61 -7.69 -4.94 -11.34
C SER A 61 -6.91 -4.03 -12.31
N ILE A 62 -6.50 -2.85 -11.83
CA ILE A 62 -5.64 -1.92 -12.60
C ILE A 62 -4.28 -2.56 -12.85
N LEU A 63 -3.63 -3.13 -11.84
CA LEU A 63 -2.31 -3.76 -11.99
C LEU A 63 -2.35 -4.90 -13.03
N ALA A 64 -3.37 -5.75 -12.98
CA ALA A 64 -3.53 -6.87 -13.90
C ALA A 64 -3.79 -6.45 -15.36
N SER A 65 -4.32 -5.23 -15.59
CA SER A 65 -4.56 -4.71 -16.93
C SER A 65 -3.33 -4.07 -17.57
N LEU A 66 -2.25 -3.83 -16.80
CA LEU A 66 -1.00 -3.29 -17.32
C LEU A 66 -0.22 -4.35 -18.11
N ASP A 67 0.31 -4.00 -19.27
CA ASP A 67 1.18 -4.89 -20.05
C ASP A 67 2.42 -5.36 -19.29
N THR A 68 2.91 -4.53 -18.35
CA THR A 68 4.03 -4.88 -17.47
C THR A 68 3.71 -6.06 -16.54
N PHE A 69 2.44 -6.33 -16.25
CA PHE A 69 2.03 -7.44 -15.39
C PHE A 69 2.43 -8.80 -15.97
N LYS A 70 2.51 -8.93 -17.30
CA LYS A 70 3.00 -10.14 -17.99
C LYS A 70 4.44 -10.50 -17.61
N LYS A 71 5.23 -9.53 -17.15
CA LYS A 71 6.61 -9.76 -16.67
C LYS A 71 6.65 -10.22 -15.21
N MET A 72 5.59 -9.98 -14.45
CA MET A 72 5.52 -10.23 -13.01
C MET A 72 4.92 -11.59 -12.67
N TRP A 73 3.96 -12.08 -13.47
CA TRP A 73 3.30 -13.35 -13.18
C TRP A 73 4.25 -14.56 -13.27
N VAL A 74 3.81 -15.68 -12.73
CA VAL A 74 4.48 -16.97 -12.87
C VAL A 74 3.71 -17.79 -13.89
N SER A 75 4.37 -18.14 -15.00
CA SER A 75 3.79 -19.05 -15.98
C SER A 75 3.76 -20.48 -15.47
N LYS A 76 2.86 -21.30 -16.02
CA LYS A 76 2.79 -22.73 -15.70
C LYS A 76 4.14 -23.44 -15.91
N LYS A 77 4.82 -23.15 -17.03
CA LYS A 77 6.12 -23.72 -17.36
C LYS A 77 7.18 -23.37 -16.32
N GLU A 78 7.28 -22.10 -15.93
CA GLU A 78 8.24 -21.67 -14.89
C GLU A 78 8.01 -22.39 -13.55
N TYR A 79 6.75 -22.63 -13.19
CA TYR A 79 6.40 -23.38 -11.98
C TYR A 79 6.72 -24.87 -12.10
N GLU A 80 6.53 -25.49 -13.26
CA GLU A 80 6.89 -26.89 -13.51
C GLU A 80 8.41 -27.10 -13.47
N ASP A 81 9.17 -26.17 -14.03
CA ASP A 81 10.64 -26.24 -14.12
C ASP A 81 11.33 -25.98 -12.76
N GLU A 82 10.81 -25.03 -11.96
CA GLU A 82 11.48 -24.56 -10.73
C GLU A 82 10.74 -24.89 -9.42
N GLY A 83 9.51 -25.40 -9.54
CA GLY A 83 8.63 -25.64 -8.41
C GLY A 83 8.30 -24.37 -7.62
N LYS A 84 8.09 -24.50 -6.32
CA LYS A 84 7.67 -23.39 -5.44
C LYS A 84 8.69 -22.26 -5.34
N LYS A 85 9.97 -22.49 -5.68
CA LYS A 85 11.04 -21.48 -5.58
C LYS A 85 10.77 -20.26 -6.44
N VAL A 86 10.15 -20.44 -7.61
CA VAL A 86 9.85 -19.32 -8.52
C VAL A 86 8.87 -18.31 -7.90
N LEU A 87 7.95 -18.77 -7.05
CA LEU A 87 7.00 -17.89 -6.37
C LEU A 87 7.73 -16.93 -5.44
N HIS A 88 8.69 -17.43 -4.65
CA HIS A 88 9.49 -16.59 -3.76
C HIS A 88 10.38 -15.62 -4.54
N ARG A 89 10.97 -16.06 -5.66
CA ARG A 89 11.83 -15.21 -6.49
C ARG A 89 11.08 -14.06 -7.18
N LYS A 90 9.82 -14.28 -7.58
CA LYS A 90 9.04 -13.28 -8.34
C LYS A 90 8.13 -12.39 -7.48
N THR A 91 7.89 -12.76 -6.22
CA THR A 91 6.97 -12.01 -5.35
C THR A 91 7.68 -10.92 -4.53
N PHE A 92 8.97 -11.08 -4.19
CA PHE A 92 9.73 -10.15 -3.36
C PHE A 92 11.19 -10.04 -3.78
#